data_AF-A0A960N4E7-F1
#
_entry.id   AF-A0A960N4E7-F1
#
_cell.length_a   1.000
_cell.length_b   1.000
_cell.length_c   1.000
_cell.angle_alpha   90.00
_cell.angle_beta   90.00
_cell.angle_gamma   90.00
#
_symmetry.space_group_name_H-M   'P 1'
#
loop_
_entity.id
_entity.type
_entity.pdbx_description
1 polymer ?
#
loop_
_entity_poly.entity_id
_entity_poly.type
_entity_poly.pdbx_seq_one_letter_code
_entity_poly.pdbx_strand_id
1 'polypeptide(L)' 'SVLEIDHIPAVIACRACGRSTTIDVPVFRCPCGSTDVDVTSGRELLVRSLVLADPVPAAPGRGASETITHTTTPDAEGN' A
#
# COMPACT_ATOMS: atom_id res chain seq x y z
N SER A 1 6.38 8.00 19.55
CA SER A 1 6.53 7.48 18.18
C SER A 1 6.77 8.62 17.22
N VAL A 2 7.60 8.42 16.20
CA VAL A 2 7.91 9.39 15.13
C VAL A 2 7.54 8.78 13.78
N LEU A 3 7.06 9.59 12.84
CA LEU A 3 6.77 9.20 11.46
C LEU A 3 7.71 9.95 10.53
N GLU A 4 8.44 9.21 9.72
CA GLU A 4 9.33 9.73 8.69
C GLU A 4 8.78 9.31 7.32
N ILE A 5 8.66 10.28 6.40
CA ILE A 5 8.10 10.05 5.06
C ILE A 5 9.11 10.52 4.02
N ASP A 6 9.53 9.59 3.17
CA ASP A 6 10.24 9.90 1.93
C ASP A 6 9.22 10.21 0.83
N HIS A 7 9.23 11.44 0.32
CA HIS A 7 8.40 11.82 -0.82
C HIS A 7 9.05 11.39 -2.13
N ILE A 8 8.50 10.36 -2.75
CA ILE A 8 8.94 9.89 -4.07
C ILE A 8 8.12 10.62 -5.15
N PRO A 9 8.76 11.36 -6.08
CA PRO A 9 8.03 12.08 -7.11
C PRO A 9 7.21 11.16 -8.01
N ALA A 10 6.04 11.64 -8.42
CA ALA A 10 5.26 11.00 -9.44
C ALA A 10 5.92 11.23 -10.81
N VAL A 11 6.17 10.16 -11.55
CA VAL A 11 6.78 10.22 -12.88
C VAL A 11 5.87 9.51 -13.86
N ILE A 12 5.63 10.14 -15.00
CA ILE A 12 4.87 9.59 -16.12
C ILE A 12 5.79 9.29 -17.31
N ALA A 13 5.54 8.18 -17.99
CA ALA A 13 6.15 7.82 -19.27
C ALA A 13 5.11 7.93 -20.39
N CYS A 14 5.35 8.79 -21.36
CA CYS A 14 4.42 9.03 -22.46
C CYS A 14 4.60 8.02 -23.58
N ARG A 15 3.53 7.31 -23.96
CA ARG A 15 3.57 6.33 -25.06
C ARG A 15 3.61 7.01 -26.43
N ALA A 16 3.05 8.22 -26.54
CA ALA A 16 3.00 8.95 -27.81
C ALA A 16 4.35 9.56 -28.23
N CYS A 17 5.16 10.05 -27.28
CA CYS A 17 6.44 10.70 -27.60
C CYS A 17 7.67 10.06 -26.93
N GLY A 18 7.49 9.04 -26.08
CA GLY A 18 8.56 8.33 -25.39
C GLY A 18 9.21 9.09 -24.23
N ARG A 19 8.73 10.30 -23.89
CA ARG A 19 9.33 11.13 -22.83
C ARG A 19 8.88 10.69 -21.44
N SER A 20 9.83 10.68 -20.50
CA SER A 20 9.55 10.60 -19.06
C SER A 20 9.47 11.99 -18.45
N THR A 21 8.51 12.25 -17.56
CA THR A 21 8.29 13.58 -16.96
C THR A 21 7.77 13.45 -15.54
N THR A 22 8.36 14.21 -14.62
CA THR A 22 7.85 14.35 -13.25
C THR A 22 6.63 15.25 -13.22
N ILE A 23 5.63 14.90 -12.42
CA ILE A 23 4.44 15.72 -12.18
C ILE A 23 4.31 16.01 -10.68
N ASP A 24 3.98 17.26 -10.36
CA ASP A 24 3.80 17.71 -8.96
C ASP A 24 2.34 17.66 -8.50
N VAL A 25 1.41 17.53 -9.45
CA VAL A 25 -0.03 17.43 -9.25
C VAL A 25 -0.57 16.25 -10.06
N PRO A 26 -1.72 15.65 -9.70
CA PRO A 26 -2.27 14.48 -10.38
C PRO A 26 -2.93 14.83 -11.73
N VAL A 27 -2.23 15.59 -12.57
CA VAL A 27 -2.58 15.89 -13.95
C VAL A 27 -1.70 15.02 -14.86
N PHE A 28 -2.24 13.89 -15.28
CA PHE A 28 -1.53 12.89 -16.10
C PHE A 28 -1.45 13.30 -17.57
N ARG A 29 -0.75 14.41 -17.83
CA ARG A 29 -0.57 14.98 -19.17
C ARG A 29 0.91 15.23 -19.45
N CYS A 30 1.40 14.67 -20.54
CA CYS A 30 2.77 14.92 -20.99
C CYS A 30 2.89 16.35 -21.56
N PRO A 31 4.05 17.01 -21.45
CA PRO A 31 4.30 18.31 -22.09
C PRO A 31 4.10 18.32 -23.62
N CYS A 32 4.14 17.16 -24.29
CA CYS A 32 3.80 17.06 -25.72
C CYS A 32 2.29 17.22 -25.99
N GLY A 33 1.46 17.20 -24.95
CA GLY A 33 0.02 17.32 -25.01
C GLY A 33 -0.74 16.00 -24.98
N SER A 34 -0.07 14.86 -25.06
CA SER A 34 -0.70 13.55 -24.93
C SER A 34 -1.10 13.25 -23.49
N THR A 35 -2.21 12.54 -23.32
CA THR A 35 -2.66 11.93 -22.06
C THR A 35 -2.48 10.42 -22.04
N ASP A 36 -1.95 9.83 -23.12
CA ASP A 36 -1.59 8.41 -23.21
C ASP A 36 -0.24 8.18 -22.52
N VAL A 37 -0.30 8.06 -21.18
CA VAL A 37 0.86 8.01 -20.31
C VAL A 37 0.70 6.91 -19.24
N ASP A 38 1.82 6.27 -18.88
CA ASP A 38 1.90 5.35 -17.75
C ASP A 38 2.53 6.05 -16.54
N VAL A 39 2.04 5.81 -15.32
CA VAL A 39 2.71 6.26 -14.10
C VAL A 39 3.75 5.23 -13.67
N THR A 40 5.02 5.62 -13.66
CA THR A 40 6.17 4.72 -13.39
C THR A 40 6.78 4.91 -12.01
N SER A 41 6.40 5.94 -11.27
CA SER A 41 6.90 6.25 -9.91
C SER A 41 5.86 7.00 -9.10
N GLY A 42 5.94 6.95 -7.76
CA GLY A 42 5.16 7.81 -6.86
C GLY A 42 3.66 7.47 -6.75
N ARG A 43 3.26 6.24 -7.10
CA ARG A 43 1.86 5.79 -7.08
C ARG A 43 1.45 4.97 -5.84
N GLU A 44 2.41 4.59 -5.01
CA GLU A 44 2.23 3.65 -3.90
C GLU A 44 2.93 4.18 -2.65
N LEU A 45 2.41 3.81 -1.48
CA LEU A 45 3.06 4.02 -0.20
C LEU A 45 3.69 2.70 0.26
N LEU A 46 5.01 2.72 0.48
CA LEU A 46 5.75 1.57 0.95
C LEU A 46 6.27 1.83 2.36
N VAL A 47 5.96 0.92 3.29
CA VAL A 47 6.56 0.94 4.63
C VAL A 47 7.98 0.40 4.51
N ARG A 48 8.98 1.28 4.68
CA ARG A 48 10.40 0.88 4.61
C ARG A 48 10.87 0.18 5.88
N SER A 49 10.44 0.65 7.05
CA SER A 49 10.84 0.09 8.32
C SER A 49 9.79 0.39 9.39
N LEU A 50 9.81 -0.42 10.45
CA LEU A 50 8.97 -0.24 11.64
C LEU A 50 9.82 -0.58 12.87
N VAL A 51 9.81 0.31 13.86
CA VAL A 51 10.43 0.07 15.16
C VAL A 51 9.33 -0.28 16.15
N LEU A 52 9.45 -1.43 16.77
CA LEU A 52 8.55 -1.92 17.80
C LEU A 52 9.22 -1.81 19.16
N ALA A 53 8.43 -1.53 20.19
CA ALA A 53 8.89 -1.72 21.56
C ALA A 53 9.11 -3.21 21.83
N ASP A 54 9.98 -3.51 22.80
CA ASP A 54 10.17 -4.88 23.25
C ASP A 54 8.83 -5.48 23.69
N PRO A 55 8.59 -6.77 23.38
CA PRO A 55 7.39 -7.43 23.81
C PRO A 55 7.36 -7.39 25.34
N VAL A 56 6.31 -6.77 25.88
CA VAL A 56 6.02 -6.89 27.31
C VAL A 56 5.78 -8.38 27.57
N PRO A 57 6.52 -9.02 28.49
CA PRO A 57 6.29 -10.42 28.80
C PRO A 57 4.83 -10.57 29.17
N ALA A 58 4.12 -11.46 28.47
CA ALA A 58 2.73 -11.71 28.75
C ALA A 58 2.62 -12.02 30.25
N ALA A 59 1.78 -11.26 30.95
CA ALA A 59 1.45 -11.58 32.33
C ALA A 59 1.01 -13.05 32.37
N PRO A 60 1.39 -13.83 33.41
CA PRO A 60 0.97 -15.22 33.51
C PRO A 60 -0.55 -15.26 33.39
N GLY A 61 -1.02 -15.85 32.28
CA GLY A 61 -2.43 -15.87 31.94
C GLY A 61 -3.21 -16.43 33.11
N ARG A 62 -4.15 -15.65 33.64
CA ARG A 62 -5.15 -16.18 34.57
C ARG A 62 -6.07 -17.12 33.78
N GLY A 63 -5.74 -18.40 33.81
CA GLY A 63 -6.66 -19.48 33.47
C GLY A 63 -6.88 -19.71 31.97
N ALA A 64 -7.13 -20.97 31.65
CA ALA A 64 -7.15 -21.52 30.31
C ALA A 64 -8.52 -21.40 29.62
N SER A 65 -8.43 -21.37 28.28
CA SER A 65 -9.29 -22.09 27.33
C SER A 65 -10.75 -21.64 27.19
N GLU A 66 -10.99 -20.74 26.23
CA GLU A 66 -12.13 -20.91 25.33
C GLU A 66 -11.61 -21.27 23.94
N THR A 67 -11.91 -22.50 23.53
CA THR A 67 -11.70 -22.99 22.18
C THR A 67 -12.53 -22.13 21.23
N ILE A 68 -11.87 -21.31 20.42
CA ILE A 68 -12.54 -20.61 19.32
C ILE A 68 -12.74 -21.66 18.21
N THR A 69 -13.87 -22.35 18.22
CA THR A 69 -14.30 -23.17 17.09
C THR A 69 -14.69 -22.23 15.96
N HIS A 70 -13.86 -22.14 14.93
CA HIS A 70 -14.22 -21.49 13.68
C HIS A 70 -15.22 -22.42 12.97
N THR A 71 -16.50 -22.25 13.26
CA THR A 71 -17.57 -22.91 12.49
C THR A 71 -17.62 -22.26 11.12
N THR A 72 -16.97 -22.88 10.14
CA THR A 72 -17.28 -22.64 8.73
C THR A 72 -18.71 -23.10 8.49
N THR A 73 -19.60 -22.14 8.24
CA THR A 73 -20.89 -22.39 7.57
C THR A 73 -20.58 -23.07 6.23
N PRO A 74 -21.12 -24.26 5.94
CA PRO A 74 -21.02 -24.82 4.61
C PRO A 74 -21.84 -23.94 3.65
N ASP A 75 -21.21 -23.51 2.56
CA ASP A 75 -21.86 -22.91 1.42
C ASP A 75 -23.03 -23.79 0.99
N ALA A 76 -24.25 -23.23 1.06
CA ALA A 76 -25.39 -23.83 0.42
C ALA A 76 -25.20 -23.64 -1.10
N GLU A 77 -24.74 -24.70 -1.77
CA GLU A 77 -24.97 -24.86 -3.20
C GLU A 77 -26.48 -24.76 -3.45
N GLY A 78 -26.87 -23.70 -4.16
CA GLY A 78 -28.26 -23.33 -4.37
C GLY A 78 -28.44 -22.59 -5.68
N ASN A 79 -28.45 -23.37 -6.77
CA ASN A 79 -28.95 -23.13 -8.12
C ASN A 79 -28.03 -22.47 -9.16
#